data_AF-A0A7V1BT51-F1
#
_entry.id   AF-A0A7V1BT51-F1
#
_cell.length_a   1.000
_cell.length_b   1.000
_cell.length_c   1.000
_cell.angle_alpha   90.00
_cell.angle_beta   90.00
_cell.angle_gamma   90.00
#
_symmetry.space_group_name_H-M   'P 1'
#
loop_
_entity.id
_entity.type
_entity.pdbx_description
1 polymer ?
#
loop_
_entity_poly.entity_id
_entity_poly.type
_entity_poly.pdbx_seq_one_letter_code
_entity_poly.pdbx_strand_id
1 'polypeptide(L)'
;MNSGSKKKKIIIIGPAYPYRGGNALFVTQTYEILKNNFDVKVFNYKLLYPSLLFPGTTQFDKSEKQFFKIPNERVVNSISPLNWIHVAGRIKKENADLIIFDWWHPFFGPALGTISSLIMKKYKNEMLFITENVVSHESNKIDKVLTRYGLRNASAFLALSLNVENELTIFGKGKKVYRSELPVYECYQTGEALEQSEIRKEFEISENAIVLLFFGYVRKYKGLDILLKAFPRILDKHPDAFLLVVGEFYDKPDYYLNIIEKYKMKNKVKIINSFVP
;
A
#
# COMPACT_ATOMS: atom_id res chain seq x y z
N MET A 1 8.48 28.14 -25.00
CA MET A 1 9.76 27.48 -24.67
C MET A 1 9.70 26.02 -25.13
N ASN A 2 10.47 25.70 -26.17
CA ASN A 2 10.77 24.38 -26.78
C ASN A 2 9.78 23.21 -26.59
N SER A 3 8.70 23.19 -27.37
CA SER A 3 7.77 22.06 -27.53
C SER A 3 8.19 21.11 -28.66
N GLY A 4 9.43 20.60 -28.61
CA GLY A 4 10.00 19.77 -29.69
C GLY A 4 10.64 18.44 -29.27
N SER A 5 11.00 18.25 -28.00
CA SER A 5 11.55 16.97 -27.55
C SER A 5 10.44 16.01 -27.14
N LYS A 6 10.40 14.82 -27.75
CA LYS A 6 9.53 13.72 -27.31
C LYS A 6 9.71 13.50 -25.81
N LYS A 7 8.61 13.52 -25.04
CA LYS A 7 8.63 13.23 -23.61
C LYS A 7 9.32 11.89 -23.36
N LYS A 8 10.20 11.84 -22.37
CA LYS A 8 10.80 10.60 -21.87
C LYS A 8 9.68 9.66 -21.40
N LYS A 9 9.79 8.37 -21.72
CA LYS A 9 8.77 7.37 -21.41
C LYS A 9 9.12 6.62 -20.13
N ILE A 10 8.14 6.50 -19.23
CA ILE A 10 8.24 5.75 -17.98
C ILE A 10 7.18 4.65 -17.97
N ILE A 11 7.57 3.44 -17.61
CA ILE A 11 6.62 2.36 -17.30
C ILE A 11 6.65 2.11 -15.80
N ILE A 12 5.50 2.19 -15.15
CA ILE A 12 5.31 1.82 -13.74
C ILE A 12 4.64 0.45 -13.70
N ILE A 13 5.24 -0.50 -12.99
CA ILE A 13 4.70 -1.84 -12.75
C ILE A 13 4.30 -1.88 -11.28
N GLY A 14 2.99 -1.84 -11.02
CA GLY A 14 2.44 -1.71 -9.68
C GLY A 14 0.92 -1.86 -9.66
N PRO A 15 0.30 -2.07 -8.49
CA PRO A 15 -1.14 -2.13 -8.36
C PRO A 15 -1.75 -0.76 -8.65
N ALA A 16 -2.88 -0.73 -9.34
CA ALA A 16 -3.70 0.47 -9.53
C ALA A 16 -5.19 0.06 -9.54
N TYR A 17 -6.11 1.02 -9.63
CA TYR A 17 -7.54 0.72 -9.80
C TYR A 17 -7.74 -0.38 -10.87
N PRO A 18 -8.52 -1.46 -10.60
CA PRO A 18 -9.52 -1.58 -9.54
C PRO A 18 -9.01 -2.11 -8.19
N TYR A 19 -7.70 -2.26 -7.97
CA TYR A 19 -7.22 -2.61 -6.63
C TYR A 19 -7.37 -1.46 -5.64
N ARG A 20 -7.61 -1.78 -4.37
CA ARG A 20 -7.72 -0.81 -3.26
C ARG A 20 -6.49 -0.82 -2.36
N GLY A 21 -6.40 0.18 -1.49
CA GLY A 21 -5.39 0.28 -0.43
C GLY A 21 -4.19 1.16 -0.80
N GLY A 22 -3.26 1.30 0.16
CA GLY A 22 -2.15 2.25 0.11
C GLY A 22 -1.29 2.15 -1.14
N ASN A 23 -0.94 0.95 -1.58
CA ASN A 23 -0.04 0.76 -2.73
C ASN A 23 -0.72 1.19 -4.05
N ALA A 24 -2.01 0.91 -4.22
CA ALA A 24 -2.76 1.33 -5.40
C ALA A 24 -2.89 2.86 -5.44
N LEU A 25 -3.10 3.48 -4.27
CA LEU A 25 -3.08 4.92 -4.11
C LEU A 25 -1.70 5.50 -4.43
N PHE A 26 -0.63 4.89 -3.93
CA PHE A 26 0.74 5.33 -4.17
C PHE A 26 1.10 5.34 -5.67
N VAL A 27 0.78 4.28 -6.41
CA VAL A 27 0.99 4.21 -7.86
C VAL A 27 0.16 5.25 -8.60
N THR A 28 -1.10 5.46 -8.19
CA THR A 28 -1.96 6.51 -8.74
C THR A 28 -1.33 7.89 -8.57
N GLN A 29 -0.84 8.21 -7.37
CA GLN A 29 -0.25 9.51 -7.06
C GLN A 29 1.09 9.71 -7.78
N THR A 30 1.89 8.65 -7.86
CA THR A 30 3.13 8.64 -8.65
C THR A 30 2.85 8.94 -10.13
N TYR A 31 1.81 8.34 -10.71
CA TYR A 31 1.38 8.65 -12.07
C TYR A 31 0.96 10.11 -12.23
N GLU A 32 0.10 10.61 -11.33
CA GLU A 32 -0.44 11.97 -11.36
C GLU A 32 0.68 13.04 -11.33
N ILE A 33 1.70 12.83 -10.50
CA ILE A 33 2.88 13.72 -10.41
C ILE A 33 3.70 13.68 -11.71
N LEU A 34 3.85 12.50 -12.33
CA LEU A 34 4.75 12.32 -13.47
C LEU A 34 4.12 12.66 -14.83
N LYS A 35 2.80 12.51 -15.01
CA LYS A 35 2.12 12.57 -16.33
C LYS A 35 2.31 13.90 -17.09
N ASN A 36 2.50 15.00 -16.38
CA ASN A 36 2.68 16.31 -17.00
C ASN A 36 4.07 16.46 -17.65
N ASN A 37 5.08 15.74 -17.14
CA ASN A 37 6.46 15.85 -17.58
C ASN A 37 6.94 14.64 -18.42
N PHE A 38 6.29 13.49 -18.27
CA PHE A 38 6.69 12.22 -18.90
C PHE A 38 5.54 11.54 -19.65
N ASP A 39 5.87 10.67 -20.60
CA ASP A 39 4.92 9.70 -21.17
C ASP A 39 4.85 8.49 -20.22
N VAL A 40 3.82 8.43 -19.38
CA VAL A 40 3.72 7.43 -18.31
C VAL A 40 2.70 6.35 -18.67
N LYS A 41 3.14 5.09 -18.62
CA LYS A 41 2.27 3.91 -18.70
C LYS A 41 2.27 3.13 -17.40
N VAL A 42 1.10 2.71 -16.95
CA VAL A 42 0.96 1.86 -15.77
C VAL A 42 0.57 0.44 -16.18
N PHE A 43 1.45 -0.51 -15.88
CA PHE A 43 1.23 -1.94 -16.04
C PHE A 43 0.74 -2.51 -14.71
N ASN A 44 -0.57 -2.59 -14.60
CA ASN A 44 -1.30 -3.09 -13.46
C ASN A 44 -1.39 -4.63 -13.46
N TYR A 45 -1.77 -5.19 -12.32
CA TYR A 45 -1.99 -6.61 -12.16
C TYR A 45 -3.36 -7.05 -12.75
N LYS A 46 -3.34 -8.12 -13.52
CA LYS A 46 -4.52 -8.96 -13.80
C LYS A 46 -4.86 -9.83 -12.58
N LEU A 47 -3.85 -10.28 -11.84
CA LEU A 47 -3.98 -11.00 -10.59
C LEU A 47 -2.89 -10.51 -9.63
N LEU A 48 -3.31 -9.89 -8.52
CA LEU A 48 -2.41 -9.39 -7.47
C LEU A 48 -2.11 -10.51 -6.48
N TYR A 49 -3.14 -11.03 -5.80
CA TYR A 49 -3.04 -12.24 -4.97
C TYR A 49 -4.08 -13.28 -5.39
N PRO A 50 -3.73 -14.59 -5.36
CA PRO A 50 -4.72 -15.67 -5.35
C PRO A 50 -5.66 -15.50 -4.15
N SER A 51 -6.92 -15.90 -4.29
CA SER A 51 -7.94 -15.75 -3.22
C SER A 51 -7.51 -16.35 -1.88
N LEU A 52 -6.84 -17.51 -1.91
CA LEU A 52 -6.34 -18.21 -0.72
C LEU A 52 -5.31 -17.39 0.10
N LEU A 53 -4.57 -16.50 -0.55
CA LEU A 53 -3.51 -15.71 0.08
C LEU A 53 -3.96 -14.29 0.43
N PHE A 54 -5.21 -13.92 0.13
CA PHE A 54 -5.73 -12.60 0.41
C PHE A 54 -6.44 -12.60 1.78
N PRO A 55 -5.96 -11.84 2.78
CA PRO A 55 -6.46 -11.90 4.16
C PRO A 55 -7.76 -11.10 4.39
N GLY A 56 -8.16 -10.24 3.45
CA GLY A 56 -9.37 -9.41 3.55
C GLY A 56 -10.57 -10.00 2.78
N THR A 57 -11.66 -9.25 2.79
CA THR A 57 -12.92 -9.58 2.10
C THR A 57 -12.79 -9.47 0.57
N THR A 58 -12.13 -8.42 0.09
CA THR A 58 -11.86 -8.23 -1.35
C THR A 58 -10.59 -7.43 -1.60
N GLN A 59 -9.91 -7.69 -2.71
CA GLN A 59 -8.76 -6.88 -3.14
C GLN A 59 -9.17 -5.69 -4.02
N PHE A 60 -10.45 -5.62 -4.40
CA PHE A 60 -10.95 -4.61 -5.32
C PHE A 60 -11.65 -3.47 -4.57
N ASP A 61 -11.49 -2.27 -5.09
CA ASP A 61 -12.26 -1.11 -4.68
C ASP A 61 -13.70 -1.25 -5.18
N LYS A 62 -14.65 -1.22 -4.25
CA LYS A 62 -16.10 -1.27 -4.51
C LYS A 62 -16.80 0.01 -4.07
N SER A 63 -16.04 1.06 -3.78
CA SER A 63 -16.57 2.34 -3.34
C SER A 63 -17.36 3.00 -4.46
N GLU A 64 -18.47 3.66 -4.11
CA GLU A 64 -19.32 4.36 -5.08
C GLU A 64 -18.55 5.49 -5.78
N LYS A 65 -17.77 6.26 -4.99
CA LYS A 65 -16.87 7.30 -5.51
C LYS A 65 -15.48 6.73 -5.74
N GLN A 66 -14.99 6.85 -6.97
CA GLN A 66 -13.68 6.36 -7.40
C GLN A 66 -12.69 7.52 -7.46
N PHE A 67 -12.03 7.81 -6.34
CA PHE A 67 -11.04 8.89 -6.25
C PHE A 67 -9.69 8.55 -6.90
N PHE A 68 -9.45 7.27 -7.23
CA PHE A 68 -8.10 6.75 -7.50
C PHE A 68 -7.91 6.13 -8.90
N LYS A 69 -8.73 6.54 -9.87
CA LYS A 69 -8.76 5.92 -11.19
C LYS A 69 -7.86 6.66 -12.19
N ILE A 70 -6.78 5.99 -12.59
CA ILE A 70 -5.86 6.43 -13.65
C ILE A 70 -5.86 5.46 -14.84
N PRO A 71 -5.46 5.91 -16.05
CA PRO A 71 -5.22 5.02 -17.18
C PRO A 71 -4.19 3.95 -16.83
N ASN A 72 -4.56 2.67 -16.94
CA ASN A 72 -3.67 1.54 -16.68
C ASN A 72 -4.04 0.31 -17.50
N GLU A 73 -3.08 -0.58 -17.70
CA GLU A 73 -3.25 -1.84 -18.41
C GLU A 73 -3.05 -3.04 -17.47
N ARG A 74 -4.06 -3.89 -17.32
CA ARG A 74 -4.00 -5.07 -16.44
C ARG A 74 -3.31 -6.24 -17.13
N VAL A 75 -1.99 -6.33 -17.00
CA VAL A 75 -1.15 -7.26 -17.76
C VAL A 75 -0.37 -8.25 -16.90
N VAL A 76 -0.08 -7.93 -15.64
CA VAL A 76 0.78 -8.73 -14.77
C VAL A 76 -0.02 -9.75 -13.96
N ASN A 77 0.36 -11.02 -13.96
CA ASN A 77 -0.17 -12.04 -13.07
C ASN A 77 0.94 -12.47 -12.11
N SER A 78 0.74 -12.27 -10.81
CA SER A 78 1.76 -12.51 -9.78
C SER A 78 2.25 -13.95 -9.66
N ILE A 79 1.51 -14.94 -10.19
CA ILE A 79 1.82 -16.38 -10.03
C ILE A 79 1.99 -17.14 -11.35
N SER A 80 1.99 -16.45 -12.50
CA SER A 80 2.02 -17.11 -13.82
C SER A 80 3.33 -16.89 -14.58
N PRO A 81 4.26 -17.87 -14.63
CA PRO A 81 5.54 -17.74 -15.32
C PRO A 81 5.44 -17.41 -16.82
N LEU A 82 4.48 -18.02 -17.53
CA LEU A 82 4.26 -17.73 -18.96
C LEU A 82 3.82 -16.27 -19.18
N ASN A 83 2.99 -15.74 -18.27
CA ASN A 83 2.60 -14.33 -18.30
C ASN A 83 3.82 -13.41 -18.10
N TRP A 84 4.76 -13.75 -17.21
CA TRP A 84 5.96 -12.95 -16.97
C TRP A 84 6.81 -12.79 -18.23
N ILE A 85 6.94 -13.86 -19.03
CA ILE A 85 7.65 -13.82 -20.32
C ILE A 85 6.94 -12.88 -21.30
N HIS A 86 5.62 -12.98 -21.40
CA HIS A 86 4.82 -12.10 -22.25
C HIS A 86 4.94 -10.62 -21.83
N VAL A 87 4.82 -10.33 -20.53
CA VAL A 87 4.96 -8.98 -19.97
C VAL A 87 6.35 -8.42 -20.26
N ALA A 88 7.42 -9.20 -20.06
CA ALA A 88 8.78 -8.78 -20.40
C ALA A 88 8.92 -8.45 -21.89
N GLY A 89 8.30 -9.23 -22.77
CA GLY A 89 8.21 -8.95 -24.21
C GLY A 89 7.50 -7.62 -24.51
N ARG A 90 6.37 -7.36 -23.84
CA ARG A 90 5.64 -6.08 -23.97
C ARG A 90 6.48 -4.89 -23.52
N ILE A 91 7.14 -4.97 -22.36
CA ILE A 91 8.02 -3.92 -21.85
C ILE A 91 9.14 -3.59 -22.85
N LYS A 92 9.74 -4.61 -23.48
CA LYS A 92 10.78 -4.40 -24.50
C LYS A 92 10.27 -3.66 -25.73
N LYS A 93 9.02 -3.91 -26.16
CA LYS A 93 8.42 -3.25 -27.33
C LYS A 93 8.11 -1.78 -27.09
N GLU A 94 7.87 -1.38 -25.85
CA GLU A 94 7.52 0.00 -25.50
C GLU A 94 8.68 1.00 -25.63
N ASN A 95 9.94 0.52 -25.59
CA ASN A 95 11.15 1.35 -25.61
C ASN A 95 11.09 2.49 -24.58
N ALA A 96 10.85 2.13 -23.31
CA ALA A 96 10.83 3.12 -22.23
C ALA A 96 12.24 3.63 -21.89
N ASP A 97 12.33 4.81 -21.29
CA ASP A 97 13.58 5.36 -20.76
C ASP A 97 13.82 4.94 -19.30
N LEU A 98 12.75 4.57 -18.58
CA LEU A 98 12.80 4.09 -17.21
C LEU A 98 11.68 3.08 -16.94
N ILE A 99 12.02 1.99 -16.24
CA ILE A 99 11.07 1.03 -15.68
C ILE A 99 11.08 1.18 -14.16
N ILE A 100 9.91 1.49 -13.61
CA ILE A 100 9.67 1.59 -12.18
C ILE A 100 8.93 0.32 -11.73
N PHE A 101 9.50 -0.38 -10.77
CA PHE A 101 8.87 -1.51 -10.09
C PHE A 101 8.43 -1.05 -8.70
N ASP A 102 7.13 -1.10 -8.45
CA ASP A 102 6.58 -0.91 -7.11
C ASP A 102 6.73 -2.22 -6.30
N TRP A 103 7.30 -2.12 -5.10
CA TRP A 103 7.66 -3.24 -4.26
C TRP A 103 7.22 -3.02 -2.80
N TRP A 104 6.35 -3.89 -2.30
CA TRP A 104 5.89 -3.84 -0.92
C TRP A 104 5.85 -5.19 -0.22
N HIS A 105 6.03 -6.31 -0.96
CA HIS A 105 5.90 -7.64 -0.37
C HIS A 105 6.77 -8.71 -1.06
N PRO A 106 7.47 -9.57 -0.29
CA PRO A 106 8.31 -10.66 -0.81
C PRO A 106 7.60 -11.62 -1.77
N PHE A 107 6.28 -11.83 -1.59
CA PHE A 107 5.43 -12.62 -2.48
C PHE A 107 5.59 -12.28 -3.97
N PHE A 108 5.87 -11.02 -4.32
CA PHE A 108 6.05 -10.60 -5.72
C PHE A 108 7.45 -10.87 -6.26
N GLY A 109 8.37 -11.36 -5.43
CA GLY A 109 9.74 -11.73 -5.79
C GLY A 109 9.83 -12.56 -7.07
N PRO A 110 9.13 -13.70 -7.19
CA PRO A 110 9.16 -14.53 -8.38
C PRO A 110 8.74 -13.78 -9.65
N ALA A 111 7.64 -13.02 -9.60
CA ALA A 111 7.14 -12.29 -10.76
C ALA A 111 8.08 -11.14 -11.17
N LEU A 112 8.36 -10.22 -10.26
CA LEU A 112 9.13 -9.02 -10.56
C LEU A 112 10.61 -9.33 -10.79
N GLY A 113 11.17 -10.29 -10.06
CA GLY A 113 12.51 -10.81 -10.28
C GLY A 113 12.65 -11.45 -11.66
N THR A 114 11.66 -12.24 -12.10
CA THR A 114 11.72 -12.87 -13.43
C THR A 114 11.52 -11.84 -14.55
N ILE A 115 10.53 -10.96 -14.45
CA ILE A 115 10.28 -9.89 -15.44
C ILE A 115 11.53 -9.02 -15.60
N SER A 116 12.08 -8.52 -14.50
CA SER A 116 13.30 -7.68 -14.51
C SER A 116 14.50 -8.41 -15.11
N SER A 117 14.64 -9.73 -14.85
CA SER A 117 15.74 -10.53 -15.41
C SER A 117 15.62 -10.68 -16.92
N LEU A 118 14.41 -10.90 -17.42
CA LEU A 118 14.17 -11.07 -18.85
C LEU A 118 14.40 -9.77 -19.63
N ILE A 119 14.21 -8.61 -19.00
CA ILE A 119 14.43 -7.30 -19.63
C ILE A 119 15.84 -6.70 -19.35
N MET A 120 16.62 -7.31 -18.47
CA MET A 120 17.93 -6.84 -18.00
C MET A 120 18.88 -6.40 -19.11
N LYS A 121 19.02 -7.19 -20.18
CA LYS A 121 19.96 -6.86 -21.29
C LYS A 121 19.66 -5.49 -21.93
N LYS A 122 18.41 -5.04 -21.89
CA LYS A 122 17.96 -3.77 -22.50
C LYS A 122 17.91 -2.61 -21.52
N TYR A 123 17.59 -2.88 -20.25
CA TYR A 123 17.28 -1.84 -19.25
C TYR A 123 18.21 -1.92 -18.02
N LYS A 124 19.45 -2.37 -18.19
CA LYS A 124 20.40 -2.65 -17.09
C LYS A 124 20.58 -1.47 -16.13
N ASN A 125 20.50 -0.23 -16.63
CA ASN A 125 20.72 1.00 -15.87
C ASN A 125 19.42 1.81 -15.67
N GLU A 126 18.30 1.28 -16.14
CA GLU A 126 17.02 1.97 -16.28
C GLU A 126 15.90 1.26 -15.47
N MET A 127 16.26 0.52 -14.41
CA MET A 127 15.31 -0.14 -13.51
C MET A 127 15.38 0.46 -12.11
N LEU A 128 14.35 1.21 -11.74
CA LEU A 128 14.15 1.75 -10.39
C LEU A 128 13.17 0.85 -9.64
N PHE A 129 13.54 0.44 -8.43
CA PHE A 129 12.60 -0.20 -7.51
C PHE A 129 12.21 0.81 -6.44
N ILE A 130 10.93 1.15 -6.36
CA ILE A 130 10.39 1.91 -5.22
C ILE A 130 9.95 0.88 -4.19
N THR A 131 10.51 0.95 -2.99
CA THR A 131 10.25 -0.03 -1.95
C THR A 131 9.48 0.62 -0.81
N GLU A 132 8.21 0.26 -0.66
CA GLU A 132 7.37 0.69 0.47
C GLU A 132 7.74 -0.09 1.74
N ASN A 133 8.03 -1.39 1.59
CA ASN A 133 8.58 -2.27 2.62
C ASN A 133 9.58 -3.23 1.97
N VAL A 134 10.75 -3.46 2.58
CA VAL A 134 11.75 -4.37 2.01
C VAL A 134 11.38 -5.83 2.27
N VAL A 135 10.98 -6.12 3.51
CA VAL A 135 10.44 -7.40 3.95
C VAL A 135 9.22 -7.13 4.83
N SER A 136 8.27 -8.07 4.89
CA SER A 136 7.12 -7.95 5.80
C SER A 136 7.59 -7.90 7.27
N HIS A 137 6.85 -7.22 8.14
CA HIS A 137 7.14 -7.17 9.59
C HIS A 137 7.15 -8.55 10.27
N GLU A 138 6.66 -9.58 9.60
CA GLU A 138 6.56 -10.98 10.08
C GLU A 138 7.49 -11.91 9.28
N SER A 139 8.62 -11.38 8.78
CA SER A 139 9.42 -12.08 7.78
C SER A 139 10.09 -13.37 8.24
N ASN A 140 10.04 -14.39 7.38
CA ASN A 140 10.74 -15.66 7.54
C ASN A 140 11.94 -15.77 6.58
N LYS A 141 12.75 -16.84 6.69
CA LYS A 141 13.91 -17.06 5.81
C LYS A 141 13.54 -17.06 4.31
N ILE A 142 12.36 -17.59 3.97
CA ILE A 142 11.85 -17.64 2.60
C ILE A 142 11.65 -16.23 2.05
N ASP A 143 11.08 -15.32 2.84
CA ASP A 143 10.85 -13.94 2.43
C ASP A 143 12.15 -13.24 2.04
N LYS A 144 13.23 -13.46 2.81
CA LYS A 144 14.55 -12.91 2.47
C LYS A 144 15.09 -13.44 1.14
N VAL A 145 14.82 -14.71 0.82
CA VAL A 145 15.21 -15.29 -0.49
C VAL A 145 14.40 -14.67 -1.62
N LEU A 146 13.08 -14.55 -1.44
CA LEU A 146 12.19 -13.96 -2.45
C LEU A 146 12.49 -12.48 -2.67
N THR A 147 12.72 -11.70 -1.61
CA THR A 147 13.14 -10.29 -1.69
C THR A 147 14.46 -10.17 -2.44
N ARG A 148 15.47 -10.98 -2.09
CA ARG A 148 16.75 -10.94 -2.79
C ARG A 148 16.59 -11.25 -4.27
N TYR A 149 15.78 -12.24 -4.62
CA TYR A 149 15.51 -12.56 -6.02
C TYR A 149 14.76 -11.45 -6.75
N GLY A 150 13.73 -10.89 -6.11
CA GLY A 150 12.89 -9.82 -6.67
C GLY A 150 13.67 -8.55 -6.97
N LEU A 151 14.54 -8.14 -6.06
CA LEU A 151 15.27 -6.87 -6.12
C LEU A 151 16.62 -6.94 -6.85
N ARG A 152 17.10 -8.14 -7.22
CA ARG A 152 18.48 -8.36 -7.72
C ARG A 152 18.88 -7.51 -8.93
N ASN A 153 17.89 -7.12 -9.73
CA ASN A 153 18.08 -6.45 -11.00
C ASN A 153 17.90 -4.93 -10.93
N ALA A 154 17.65 -4.38 -9.74
CA ALA A 154 17.56 -2.93 -9.57
C ALA A 154 18.86 -2.24 -10.02
N SER A 155 18.70 -1.18 -10.81
CA SER A 155 19.76 -0.21 -11.11
C SER A 155 19.91 0.75 -9.93
N ALA A 156 18.78 1.20 -9.38
CA ALA A 156 18.69 2.00 -8.18
C ALA A 156 17.42 1.66 -7.39
N PHE A 157 17.39 2.12 -6.14
CA PHE A 157 16.22 2.03 -5.27
C PHE A 157 15.72 3.42 -4.87
N LEU A 158 14.43 3.53 -4.60
CA LEU A 158 13.83 4.65 -3.88
C LEU A 158 13.17 4.11 -2.61
N ALA A 159 13.75 4.45 -1.46
CA ALA A 159 13.19 4.15 -0.15
C ALA A 159 12.28 5.30 0.32
N LEU A 160 11.19 4.95 1.00
CA LEU A 160 10.21 5.92 1.53
C LEU A 160 10.38 6.20 3.03
N SER A 161 11.45 5.68 3.64
CA SER A 161 11.87 5.97 5.01
C SER A 161 13.34 5.59 5.23
N LEU A 162 13.93 6.12 6.31
CA LEU A 162 15.27 5.73 6.76
C LEU A 162 15.34 4.23 7.13
N ASN A 163 14.27 3.66 7.70
CA ASN A 163 14.26 2.24 8.07
C ASN A 163 14.37 1.35 6.81
N VAL A 164 13.57 1.65 5.79
CA VAL A 164 13.60 0.92 4.51
C VAL A 164 14.95 1.10 3.80
N GLU A 165 15.51 2.31 3.80
CA GLU A 165 16.85 2.57 3.25
C GLU A 165 17.92 1.68 3.93
N ASN A 166 17.90 1.61 5.25
CA ASN A 166 18.83 0.77 6.01
C ASN A 166 18.65 -0.72 5.70
N GLU A 167 17.40 -1.20 5.61
CA GLU A 167 17.12 -2.59 5.24
C GLU A 167 17.60 -2.92 3.82
N LEU A 168 17.50 -1.98 2.88
CA LEU A 168 17.97 -2.15 1.50
C LEU A 168 19.47 -2.35 1.39
N THR A 169 20.29 -1.88 2.34
CA THR A 169 21.74 -2.09 2.31
C THR A 169 22.10 -3.59 2.23
N ILE A 170 21.26 -4.46 2.79
CA ILE A 170 21.43 -5.92 2.80
C ILE A 170 21.09 -6.55 1.45
N PHE A 171 20.08 -6.01 0.74
CA PHE A 171 19.54 -6.60 -0.50
C PHE A 171 20.08 -5.95 -1.77
N GLY A 172 20.49 -4.68 -1.68
CA GLY A 172 20.92 -3.83 -2.77
C GLY A 172 22.40 -3.46 -2.72
N LYS A 173 23.28 -4.31 -2.18
CA LYS A 173 24.71 -4.00 -1.97
C LYS A 173 25.35 -3.39 -3.22
N GLY A 174 25.88 -2.16 -3.08
CA GLY A 174 26.54 -1.42 -4.15
C GLY A 174 25.60 -0.71 -5.14
N LYS A 175 24.28 -0.75 -4.93
CA LYS A 175 23.29 0.01 -5.71
C LYS A 175 23.01 1.34 -5.06
N LYS A 176 22.72 2.35 -5.88
CA LYS A 176 22.30 3.66 -5.40
C LYS A 176 20.92 3.56 -4.75
N VAL A 177 20.79 4.08 -3.54
CA VAL A 177 19.51 4.23 -2.84
C VAL A 177 19.24 5.72 -2.72
N TYR A 178 18.10 6.15 -3.25
CA TYR A 178 17.54 7.46 -3.00
C TYR A 178 16.54 7.33 -1.84
N ARG A 179 16.39 8.39 -1.04
CA ARG A 179 15.36 8.47 0.00
C ARG A 179 14.41 9.61 -0.31
N SER A 180 13.12 9.32 -0.19
CA SER A 180 12.03 10.29 -0.09
C SER A 180 11.17 9.91 1.11
N GLU A 181 10.15 10.71 1.39
CA GLU A 181 9.09 10.39 2.34
C GLU A 181 7.78 10.15 1.57
N LEU A 182 6.87 9.39 2.18
CA LEU A 182 5.53 9.20 1.62
C LEU A 182 4.75 10.52 1.78
N PRO A 183 4.25 11.13 0.69
CA PRO A 183 3.51 12.38 0.80
C PRO A 183 2.15 12.16 1.45
N VAL A 184 1.60 13.21 2.07
CA VAL A 184 0.19 13.24 2.43
C VAL A 184 -0.61 13.48 1.17
N TYR A 185 -1.53 12.57 0.86
CA TYR A 185 -2.33 12.65 -0.36
C TYR A 185 -3.46 13.66 -0.21
N GLU A 186 -3.67 14.49 -1.24
CA GLU A 186 -4.74 15.49 -1.28
C GLU A 186 -6.14 14.87 -1.29
N CYS A 187 -6.26 13.59 -1.64
CA CYS A 187 -7.53 12.87 -1.67
C CYS A 187 -8.23 12.76 -0.29
N TYR A 188 -7.52 13.04 0.80
CA TYR A 188 -8.10 13.07 2.15
C TYR A 188 -8.75 14.43 2.50
N GLN A 189 -8.64 15.42 1.61
CA GLN A 189 -9.37 16.69 1.74
C GLN A 189 -10.79 16.50 1.22
N THR A 190 -11.66 15.92 2.05
CA THR A 190 -13.09 15.82 1.72
C THR A 190 -13.72 17.21 1.85
N GLY A 191 -14.11 17.79 0.73
CA GLY A 191 -15.03 18.93 0.70
C GLY A 191 -16.40 18.49 1.23
N GLU A 192 -16.97 19.33 2.10
CA GLU A 192 -18.11 19.06 2.99
C GLU A 192 -17.83 17.97 4.02
N ALA A 193 -17.36 18.40 5.20
CA ALA A 193 -17.42 17.55 6.38
C ALA A 193 -18.88 17.15 6.59
N LEU A 194 -19.15 15.84 6.71
CA LEU A 194 -20.36 15.42 7.41
C LEU A 194 -20.38 16.21 8.73
N GLU A 195 -21.52 16.81 9.05
CA GLU A 195 -21.68 17.54 10.30
C GLU A 195 -21.30 16.58 11.43
N GLN A 196 -20.19 16.87 12.13
CA GLN A 196 -19.67 15.97 13.17
C GLN A 196 -20.75 15.62 14.22
N SER A 197 -21.74 16.50 14.35
CA SER A 197 -22.94 16.33 15.17
C SER A 197 -23.79 15.12 14.77
N GLU A 198 -23.89 14.77 13.49
CA GLU A 198 -24.68 13.63 13.01
C GLU A 198 -24.03 12.29 13.41
N ILE A 199 -22.72 12.14 13.16
CA ILE A 199 -21.97 10.93 13.52
C ILE A 199 -21.94 10.75 15.04
N ARG A 200 -21.78 11.84 15.79
CA ARG A 200 -21.85 11.81 17.26
C ARG A 200 -23.21 11.31 17.75
N LYS A 201 -24.31 11.78 17.16
CA LYS A 201 -25.66 11.30 17.48
C LYS A 201 -25.85 9.82 17.12
N GLU A 202 -25.43 9.41 15.93
CA GLU A 202 -25.55 8.01 15.47
C GLU A 202 -24.82 7.03 16.41
N PHE A 203 -23.66 7.42 16.92
CA PHE A 203 -22.84 6.58 17.81
C PHE A 203 -23.03 6.88 19.30
N GLU A 204 -24.03 7.68 19.67
CA GLU A 204 -24.33 8.06 21.05
C GLU A 204 -23.11 8.67 21.78
N ILE A 205 -22.28 9.39 21.04
CA ILE A 205 -21.09 10.09 21.54
C ILE A 205 -21.53 11.46 22.05
N SER A 206 -21.22 11.77 23.32
CA SER A 206 -21.49 13.09 23.88
C SER A 206 -20.80 14.20 23.06
N GLU A 207 -21.43 15.38 22.96
CA GLU A 207 -20.89 16.51 22.20
C GLU A 207 -19.48 16.91 22.68
N ASN A 208 -19.23 16.83 24.00
CA ASN A 208 -17.95 17.21 24.61
C ASN A 208 -16.97 16.04 24.74
N ALA A 209 -17.37 14.81 24.39
CA ALA A 209 -16.51 13.64 24.53
C ALA A 209 -15.25 13.74 23.67
N ILE A 210 -14.12 13.38 24.28
CA ILE A 210 -12.86 13.15 23.58
C ILE A 210 -13.00 11.87 22.75
N VAL A 211 -12.86 11.98 21.43
CA VAL A 211 -12.92 10.83 20.52
C VAL A 211 -11.51 10.44 20.10
N LEU A 212 -11.10 9.23 20.48
CA LEU A 212 -9.88 8.60 19.99
C LEU A 212 -10.23 7.82 18.73
N LEU A 213 -9.43 7.98 17.67
CA LEU A 213 -9.61 7.27 16.41
C LEU A 213 -8.45 6.29 16.18
N PHE A 214 -8.78 5.02 15.98
CA PHE A 214 -7.90 4.03 15.37
C PHE A 214 -8.39 3.79 13.94
N PHE A 215 -7.58 4.13 12.93
CA PHE A 215 -7.97 4.06 11.52
C PHE A 215 -7.05 3.16 10.69
N GLY A 216 -7.64 2.37 9.79
CA GLY A 216 -6.96 1.49 8.84
C GLY A 216 -7.01 0.01 9.23
N TYR A 217 -6.26 -0.83 8.50
CA TYR A 217 -6.31 -2.28 8.70
C TYR A 217 -5.98 -2.68 10.15
N VAL A 218 -6.83 -3.52 10.74
CA VAL A 218 -6.59 -4.09 12.07
C VAL A 218 -5.71 -5.32 11.93
N ARG A 219 -4.44 -5.15 12.30
CA ARG A 219 -3.40 -6.19 12.36
C ARG A 219 -2.67 -6.09 13.70
N LYS A 220 -2.17 -7.21 14.21
CA LYS A 220 -1.57 -7.31 15.55
C LYS A 220 -0.43 -6.32 15.75
N TYR A 221 0.43 -6.17 14.74
CA TYR A 221 1.54 -5.21 14.79
C TYR A 221 1.10 -3.74 14.77
N LYS A 222 -0.16 -3.44 14.42
CA LYS A 222 -0.74 -2.08 14.49
C LYS A 222 -1.18 -1.71 15.91
N GLY A 223 -1.16 -2.65 16.86
CA GLY A 223 -1.27 -2.34 18.29
C GLY A 223 -2.65 -1.92 18.78
N LEU A 224 -3.74 -2.31 18.07
CA LEU A 224 -5.10 -2.06 18.57
C LEU A 224 -5.31 -2.70 19.95
N ASP A 225 -4.71 -3.87 20.21
CA ASP A 225 -4.80 -4.54 21.50
C ASP A 225 -4.09 -3.74 22.61
N ILE A 226 -2.98 -3.07 22.30
CA ILE A 226 -2.28 -2.17 23.22
C ILE A 226 -3.18 -0.99 23.56
N LEU A 227 -3.78 -0.36 22.54
CA LEU A 227 -4.72 0.74 22.73
C LEU A 227 -5.92 0.33 23.59
N LEU A 228 -6.56 -0.81 23.27
CA LEU A 228 -7.69 -1.34 24.04
C LEU A 228 -7.32 -1.66 25.50
N LYS A 229 -6.12 -2.21 25.76
CA LYS A 229 -5.66 -2.49 27.13
C LYS A 229 -5.31 -1.22 27.91
N ALA A 230 -4.90 -0.15 27.22
CA ALA A 230 -4.59 1.14 27.83
C ALA A 230 -5.84 2.01 28.05
N PHE A 231 -6.89 1.81 27.25
CA PHE A 231 -8.09 2.63 27.26
C PHE A 231 -8.80 2.76 28.61
N PRO A 232 -8.86 1.73 29.50
CA PRO A 232 -9.40 1.91 30.85
C PRO A 232 -8.72 3.03 31.65
N ARG A 233 -7.39 3.17 31.53
CA ARG A 233 -6.63 4.23 32.21
C ARG A 233 -6.93 5.63 31.64
N ILE A 234 -7.40 5.69 30.41
CA ILE A 234 -7.87 6.93 29.78
C ILE A 234 -9.26 7.25 30.32
N LEU A 235 -10.15 6.27 30.40
CA LEU A 235 -11.48 6.41 31.00
C LEU A 235 -11.44 6.86 32.47
N ASP A 236 -10.44 6.42 33.25
CA ASP A 236 -10.24 6.86 34.63
C ASP A 236 -10.03 8.38 34.74
N LYS A 237 -9.44 9.01 33.71
CA LYS A 237 -9.17 10.45 33.67
C LYS A 237 -10.21 11.24 32.86
N HIS A 238 -10.78 10.60 31.84
CA HIS A 238 -11.74 11.15 30.90
C HIS A 238 -12.91 10.16 30.77
N PRO A 239 -13.86 10.15 31.72
CA PRO A 239 -14.95 9.16 31.75
C PRO A 239 -15.88 9.23 30.54
N ASP A 240 -15.88 10.37 29.84
CA ASP A 240 -16.62 10.64 28.62
C ASP A 240 -15.88 10.20 27.34
N ALA A 241 -14.60 9.86 27.42
CA ALA A 241 -13.80 9.46 26.26
C ALA A 241 -14.42 8.27 25.52
N PHE A 242 -14.27 8.28 24.19
CA PHE A 242 -14.84 7.30 23.29
C PHE A 242 -13.78 6.84 22.28
N LEU A 243 -13.72 5.54 21.99
CA LEU A 243 -12.80 4.98 21.03
C LEU A 243 -13.56 4.51 19.79
N LEU A 244 -13.21 5.08 18.65
CA LEU A 244 -13.70 4.69 17.34
C LEU A 244 -12.61 3.88 16.62
N VAL A 245 -12.90 2.62 16.30
CA VAL A 245 -12.02 1.72 15.55
C VAL A 245 -12.61 1.53 14.17
N VAL A 246 -11.97 2.09 13.14
CA VAL A 246 -12.49 2.13 11.77
C VAL A 246 -11.48 1.48 10.84
N GLY A 247 -11.86 0.33 10.29
CA GLY A 247 -11.04 -0.38 9.34
C GLY A 247 -11.27 -1.89 9.35
N GLU A 248 -10.88 -2.52 8.25
CA GLU A 248 -11.08 -3.94 8.04
C GLU A 248 -10.10 -4.79 8.86
N PHE A 249 -10.63 -5.82 9.52
CA PHE A 249 -9.86 -6.78 10.29
C PHE A 249 -9.23 -7.81 9.37
N TYR A 250 -7.90 -7.93 9.42
CA TYR A 250 -7.15 -9.02 8.79
C TYR A 250 -6.79 -10.12 9.80
N ASP A 251 -6.86 -9.80 11.09
CA ASP A 251 -6.76 -10.76 12.18
C ASP A 251 -8.15 -11.12 12.74
N LYS A 252 -8.23 -12.18 13.55
CA LYS A 252 -9.47 -12.64 14.16
C LYS A 252 -10.10 -11.55 15.06
N PRO A 253 -11.32 -11.07 14.77
CA PRO A 253 -11.99 -10.03 15.57
C PRO A 253 -12.19 -10.43 17.04
N ASP A 254 -12.47 -11.71 17.31
CA ASP A 254 -12.73 -12.22 18.67
C ASP A 254 -11.64 -11.85 19.67
N TYR A 255 -10.37 -11.83 19.23
CA TYR A 255 -9.25 -11.43 20.08
C TYR A 255 -9.46 -10.03 20.67
N TYR A 256 -9.90 -9.08 19.85
CA TYR A 256 -10.11 -7.69 20.23
C TYR A 256 -11.44 -7.50 20.97
N LEU A 257 -12.50 -8.20 20.54
CA LEU A 257 -13.81 -8.18 21.20
C LEU A 257 -13.73 -8.70 22.64
N ASN A 258 -12.95 -9.76 22.88
CA ASN A 258 -12.71 -10.30 24.22
C ASN A 258 -11.99 -9.30 25.14
N ILE A 259 -11.11 -8.45 24.61
CA ILE A 259 -10.46 -7.38 25.39
C ILE A 259 -11.50 -6.33 25.80
N ILE A 260 -12.34 -5.91 24.86
CA ILE A 260 -13.42 -4.92 25.12
C ILE A 260 -14.38 -5.44 26.19
N GLU A 261 -14.77 -6.71 26.11
CA GLU A 261 -15.64 -7.34 27.09
C GLU A 261 -14.98 -7.48 28.46
N LYS A 262 -13.72 -7.96 28.50
CA LYS A 262 -12.95 -8.10 29.74
C LYS A 262 -12.88 -6.79 30.53
N TYR A 263 -12.71 -5.66 29.86
CA TYR A 263 -12.65 -4.34 30.48
C TYR A 263 -13.99 -3.61 30.54
N LYS A 264 -15.10 -4.26 30.15
CA LYS A 264 -16.47 -3.69 30.19
C LYS A 264 -16.63 -2.38 29.40
N MET A 265 -15.95 -2.26 28.26
CA MET A 265 -15.90 -1.02 27.47
C MET A 265 -16.87 -1.02 26.27
N LYS A 266 -17.86 -1.91 26.23
CA LYS A 266 -18.78 -2.06 25.07
C LYS A 266 -19.47 -0.75 24.69
N ASN A 267 -19.84 0.09 25.66
CA ASN A 267 -20.52 1.37 25.41
C ASN A 267 -19.55 2.53 25.15
N LYS A 268 -18.24 2.27 25.14
CA LYS A 268 -17.18 3.27 24.95
C LYS A 268 -16.31 2.99 23.73
N VAL A 269 -16.54 1.87 23.05
CA VAL A 269 -15.76 1.45 21.88
C VAL A 269 -16.72 1.09 20.75
N LYS A 270 -16.65 1.83 19.64
CA LYS A 270 -17.36 1.49 18.39
C LYS A 270 -16.37 0.90 17.40
N ILE A 271 -16.72 -0.26 16.83
CA ILE A 271 -15.95 -0.89 15.74
C ILE A 271 -16.76 -0.78 14.45
N ILE A 272 -16.13 -0.21 13.42
CA ILE A 272 -16.57 -0.23 12.03
C ILE A 272 -15.60 -1.13 11.26
N ASN A 273 -15.95 -2.42 11.17
CA ASN A 273 -15.13 -3.43 10.49
C ASN A 273 -15.43 -3.45 8.99
N SER A 274 -14.99 -2.41 8.29
CA SER A 274 -15.10 -2.30 6.85
C SER A 274 -13.94 -1.50 6.28
N PHE A 275 -13.72 -1.64 4.98
CA PHE A 275 -12.83 -0.75 4.27
C PHE A 275 -13.50 0.61 4.10
N VAL A 276 -12.80 1.66 4.49
CA VAL A 276 -13.18 3.06 4.27
C VAL A 276 -12.18 3.64 3.26
N PRO A 277 -12.65 4.11 2.09
CA PRO A 277 -11.80 4.64 1.03
C PRO A 277 -11.11 5.96 1.38
#